data_AF-A0A9D1RXF8-F1
#
_entry.id   AF-A0A9D1RXF8-F1
#
_cell.length_a   1.000
_cell.length_b   1.000
_cell.length_c   1.000
_cell.angle_alpha   90.00
_cell.angle_beta   90.00
_cell.angle_gamma   90.00
#
_symmetry.space_group_name_H-M   'P 1'
#
loop_
_entity.id
_entity.type
_entity.pdbx_description
1 polymer ?
#
loop_
_entity_poly.entity_id
_entity_poly.type
_entity_poly.pdbx_seq_one_letter_code
_entity_poly.pdbx_strand_id
1 'polypeptide(L)'
;MARKVTLENTRNIGIMAHIDAGKTTTTERILYYTGVNYKIGETHDGTATMDWMAQEQERGITITSAATTCYWKGTKNQFPQTRINIIDTPGHVDFTVEVERSLRVLDGSVTVMCAKGGVEPQSETVWRQADHYKVPRMIYVNKMDIMGADFYHVLDMIHDRLKCNAVPIQLPIGSEST
;
A
#
# COMPACT_ATOMS: atom_id res chain seq x y z
N MET A 1 3.79 -15.67 -27.16
CA MET A 1 3.89 -16.55 -25.99
C MET A 1 2.50 -16.72 -25.38
N ALA A 2 2.09 -17.94 -25.05
CA ALA A 2 0.83 -18.17 -24.33
C ALA A 2 0.89 -17.57 -22.91
N ARG A 3 -0.21 -16.97 -22.44
CA ARG A 3 -0.29 -16.39 -21.09
C ARG A 3 -0.10 -17.49 -20.04
N LYS A 4 0.89 -17.34 -19.14
CA LYS A 4 1.16 -18.27 -18.02
C LYS A 4 0.09 -18.24 -16.92
N VAL A 5 -0.70 -17.17 -16.85
CA VAL A 5 -1.76 -16.93 -15.85
C VAL A 5 -2.99 -16.38 -16.59
N THR A 6 -4.18 -16.83 -16.19
CA THR A 6 -5.46 -16.40 -16.78
C THR A 6 -5.77 -14.94 -16.40
N LEU A 7 -6.64 -14.28 -17.17
CA LEU A 7 -7.01 -12.88 -16.93
C LEU A 7 -7.71 -12.72 -15.56
N GLU A 8 -8.60 -13.66 -15.22
CA GLU A 8 -9.27 -13.76 -13.91
C GLU A 8 -8.30 -13.87 -12.71
N ASN A 9 -7.07 -14.35 -12.94
CA ASN A 9 -6.01 -14.51 -11.93
C ASN A 9 -4.92 -13.42 -12.08
N THR A 10 -5.25 -12.31 -12.75
CA THR A 10 -4.40 -11.12 -12.81
C THR A 10 -4.95 -10.03 -11.90
N ARG A 11 -4.09 -9.36 -11.15
CA ARG A 11 -4.44 -8.23 -10.27
C ARG A 11 -3.51 -7.06 -10.58
N ASN A 12 -4.07 -5.94 -11.01
CA ASN A 12 -3.34 -4.68 -11.15
C ASN A 12 -3.67 -3.81 -9.94
N ILE A 13 -2.75 -3.72 -8.99
CA ILE A 13 -2.99 -3.03 -7.71
C ILE A 13 -2.01 -1.90 -7.46
N GLY A 14 -2.52 -0.80 -6.89
CA GLY A 14 -1.68 0.27 -6.35
C GLY A 14 -1.53 0.17 -4.84
N ILE A 15 -0.36 0.49 -4.31
CA ILE A 15 -0.21 0.75 -2.87
C ILE A 15 -0.25 2.27 -2.70
N MET A 16 -1.25 2.75 -1.96
CA MET A 16 -1.49 4.19 -1.73
C MET A 16 -1.43 4.49 -0.24
N ALA A 17 -0.86 5.63 0.13
CA ALA A 17 -0.79 6.06 1.53
C ALA A 17 -0.41 7.54 1.61
N HIS A 18 -0.57 8.14 2.79
CA HIS A 18 0.15 9.38 3.11
C HIS A 18 1.63 9.08 3.41
N ILE A 19 2.44 10.12 3.57
CA ILE A 19 3.87 10.03 3.90
C ILE A 19 4.03 9.27 5.23
N ASP A 20 5.08 8.47 5.35
CA ASP A 20 5.43 7.71 6.57
C ASP A 20 4.40 6.68 7.06
N ALA A 21 3.32 6.40 6.33
CA ALA A 21 2.42 5.29 6.63
C ALA A 21 3.04 3.89 6.39
N GLY A 22 4.22 3.82 5.75
CA GLY A 22 4.94 2.58 5.46
C GLY A 22 4.51 1.91 4.14
N LYS A 23 4.11 2.70 3.16
CA LYS A 23 3.73 2.26 1.80
C LYS A 23 4.85 1.44 1.12
N THR A 24 6.03 2.03 0.98
CA THR A 24 7.18 1.41 0.31
C THR A 24 7.67 0.17 1.08
N THR A 25 7.73 0.26 2.41
CA THR A 25 8.08 -0.90 3.26
C THR A 25 7.08 -2.04 3.09
N THR A 26 5.79 -1.74 2.95
CA THR A 26 4.75 -2.76 2.67
C THR A 26 5.00 -3.40 1.30
N THR A 27 5.29 -2.60 0.28
CA THR A 27 5.63 -3.09 -1.07
C THR A 27 6.85 -4.01 -1.04
N GLU A 28 7.94 -3.62 -0.39
CA GLU A 28 9.16 -4.44 -0.25
C GLU A 28 8.87 -5.78 0.44
N ARG A 29 8.02 -5.80 1.47
CA ARG A 29 7.61 -7.04 2.15
C ARG A 29 6.81 -7.94 1.22
N ILE A 30 5.91 -7.39 0.39
CA ILE A 30 5.18 -8.18 -0.62
C ILE A 30 6.17 -8.81 -1.60
N LEU A 31 7.16 -8.05 -2.10
CA LEU A 31 8.17 -8.56 -3.03
C LEU A 31 9.05 -9.65 -2.40
N TYR A 32 9.41 -9.50 -1.12
CA TYR A 32 10.14 -10.52 -0.37
C TYR A 32 9.32 -11.81 -0.21
N TYR A 33 8.08 -11.71 0.29
CA TYR A 33 7.25 -12.89 0.52
C TYR A 33 6.85 -13.63 -0.75
N THR A 34 6.78 -12.92 -1.88
CA THR A 34 6.53 -13.52 -3.21
C THR A 34 7.80 -14.06 -3.87
N GLY A 35 8.98 -13.90 -3.25
CA GLY A 35 10.25 -14.41 -3.75
C GLY A 35 10.86 -13.61 -4.90
N VAL A 36 10.39 -12.38 -5.15
CA VAL A 36 11.00 -11.46 -6.12
C VAL A 36 12.31 -10.90 -5.55
N ASN A 37 12.28 -10.46 -4.30
CA ASN A 37 13.45 -9.94 -3.59
C ASN A 37 13.99 -11.00 -2.60
N TYR A 38 15.30 -11.21 -2.58
CA TYR A 38 15.97 -12.16 -1.66
C TYR A 38 16.39 -11.52 -0.34
N LYS A 39 16.31 -10.20 -0.24
CA LYS A 39 16.55 -9.39 0.96
C LYS A 39 15.44 -8.36 1.09
N ILE A 40 15.07 -8.03 2.31
CA ILE A 40 14.12 -6.96 2.58
C ILE A 40 14.91 -5.65 2.52
N GLY A 41 14.53 -4.76 1.62
CA GLY A 41 15.04 -3.39 1.60
C GLY A 41 14.31 -2.52 2.63
N GLU A 42 15.04 -1.64 3.30
CA GLU A 42 14.47 -0.57 4.12
C GLU A 42 14.73 0.78 3.46
N THR A 43 13.71 1.65 3.48
CA THR A 43 13.78 2.99 2.88
C THR A 43 14.79 3.88 3.60
N HIS A 44 14.90 3.76 4.93
CA HIS A 44 15.87 4.53 5.74
C HIS A 44 17.33 4.16 5.46
N ASP A 45 17.58 2.93 5.01
CA ASP A 45 18.93 2.44 4.70
C ASP A 45 19.29 2.63 3.21
N GLY A 46 18.40 3.23 2.40
CA GLY A 46 18.59 3.39 0.97
C GLY A 46 18.63 2.07 0.18
N THR A 47 18.14 0.97 0.77
CA THR A 47 18.20 -0.37 0.16
C THR A 47 16.88 -0.81 -0.46
N ALA A 48 15.84 0.03 -0.40
CA ALA A 48 14.55 -0.23 -1.04
C ALA A 48 14.73 -0.35 -2.57
N THR A 49 14.18 -1.41 -3.15
CA THR A 49 14.31 -1.70 -4.58
C THR A 49 13.41 -0.77 -5.41
N MET A 50 12.30 -0.33 -4.83
CA MET A 50 11.32 0.53 -5.51
C MET A 50 11.74 2.01 -5.58
N ASP A 51 12.53 2.49 -4.61
CA ASP A 51 13.08 3.85 -4.58
C ASP A 51 14.47 3.86 -5.23
N TRP A 52 14.51 3.86 -6.57
CA TRP A 52 15.76 3.73 -7.34
C TRP A 52 16.46 5.07 -7.58
N MET A 53 15.76 6.21 -7.42
CA MET A 53 16.39 7.51 -7.57
C MET A 53 17.18 7.88 -6.32
N ALA A 54 18.39 8.44 -6.50
CA ALA A 54 19.23 8.87 -5.38
C ALA A 54 18.53 9.88 -4.45
N GLN A 55 17.66 10.74 -4.99
CA GLN A 55 16.84 11.68 -4.21
C GLN A 55 15.74 11.00 -3.39
N GLU A 56 15.17 9.90 -3.89
CA GLU A 56 14.18 9.10 -3.13
C GLU A 56 14.86 8.45 -1.93
N GLN A 57 16.04 7.85 -2.14
CA GLN A 57 16.86 7.24 -1.09
C GLN A 57 17.35 8.25 -0.06
N GLU A 58 17.84 9.41 -0.49
CA GLU A 58 18.34 10.47 0.39
C GLU A 58 17.25 11.04 1.30
N ARG A 59 16.02 11.14 0.79
CA ARG A 59 14.89 11.77 1.50
C ARG A 59 13.95 10.77 2.16
N GLY A 60 14.08 9.48 1.88
CA GLY A 60 13.18 8.44 2.37
C GLY A 60 11.74 8.58 1.85
N ILE A 61 11.54 9.18 0.67
CA ILE A 61 10.22 9.38 0.07
C ILE A 61 10.16 8.77 -1.34
N THR A 62 8.98 8.27 -1.73
CA THR A 62 8.72 7.85 -3.12
C THR A 62 8.30 9.06 -3.96
N ILE A 63 9.01 9.31 -5.05
CA ILE A 63 8.79 10.42 -5.98
C ILE A 63 8.14 9.92 -7.28
N THR A 64 8.61 8.77 -7.80
CA THR A 64 8.14 8.18 -9.06
C THR A 64 7.41 6.87 -8.86
N SER A 65 6.44 6.57 -9.72
CA SER A 65 5.75 5.27 -9.65
C SER A 65 6.65 4.17 -10.20
N ALA A 66 6.89 3.14 -9.40
CA ALA A 66 7.58 1.92 -9.84
C ALA A 66 6.56 0.79 -10.04
N ALA A 67 6.66 0.08 -11.16
CA ALA A 67 5.79 -1.05 -11.49
C ALA A 67 6.57 -2.36 -11.45
N THR A 68 6.14 -3.31 -10.61
CA THR A 68 6.77 -4.62 -10.46
C THR A 68 5.73 -5.74 -10.56
N THR A 69 6.10 -6.85 -11.20
CA THR A 69 5.26 -8.06 -11.29
C THR A 69 5.74 -9.12 -10.32
N CYS A 70 4.85 -9.66 -9.50
CA CYS A 70 5.10 -10.82 -8.65
C CYS A 70 4.00 -11.89 -8.82
N TYR A 71 4.22 -13.07 -8.25
CA TYR A 71 3.27 -14.18 -8.31
C TYR A 71 2.96 -14.68 -6.91
N TRP A 72 1.69 -14.88 -6.61
CA TRP A 72 1.23 -15.28 -5.27
C TRP A 72 0.22 -16.41 -5.33
N LYS A 73 0.37 -17.39 -4.45
CA LYS A 73 -0.55 -18.52 -4.24
C LYS A 73 -1.21 -18.49 -2.86
N GLY A 74 -1.02 -17.42 -2.10
CA GLY A 74 -1.35 -17.38 -0.67
C GLY A 74 -0.22 -17.93 0.20
N THR A 75 -0.22 -17.53 1.47
CA THR A 75 0.78 -17.92 2.48
C THR A 75 0.87 -19.42 2.72
N LYS A 76 -0.20 -20.16 2.46
CA LYS A 76 -0.33 -21.62 2.59
C LYS A 76 -0.55 -22.30 1.23
N ASN A 77 -0.24 -21.63 0.12
CA ASN A 77 -0.57 -22.08 -1.24
C ASN A 77 -2.06 -22.41 -1.44
N GLN A 78 -2.94 -21.70 -0.71
CA GLN A 78 -4.38 -21.96 -0.69
C GLN A 78 -5.14 -21.39 -1.90
N PHE A 79 -4.49 -20.60 -2.75
CA PHE A 79 -5.09 -19.95 -3.91
C PHE A 79 -4.43 -20.40 -5.21
N PRO A 80 -5.14 -20.31 -6.36
CA PRO A 80 -4.52 -20.46 -7.66
C PRO A 80 -3.40 -19.43 -7.86
N GLN A 81 -2.44 -19.76 -8.72
CA GLN A 81 -1.33 -18.85 -9.03
C GLN A 81 -1.87 -17.54 -9.62
N THR A 82 -1.75 -16.48 -8.84
CA THR A 82 -2.22 -15.14 -9.19
C THR A 82 -1.02 -14.28 -9.56
N ARG A 83 -1.11 -13.62 -10.71
CA ARG A 83 -0.16 -12.59 -11.12
C ARG A 83 -0.58 -11.27 -10.51
N ILE A 84 0.32 -10.62 -9.79
CA ILE A 84 0.09 -9.31 -9.18
C ILE A 84 1.05 -8.33 -9.84
N ASN A 85 0.51 -7.29 -10.46
CA ASN A 85 1.25 -6.14 -10.94
C ASN A 85 1.03 -5.03 -9.91
N ILE A 86 2.10 -4.65 -9.22
CA ILE A 86 2.08 -3.65 -8.16
C ILE A 86 2.60 -2.34 -8.74
N ILE A 87 1.87 -1.26 -8.53
CA ILE A 87 2.34 0.10 -8.74
C ILE A 87 2.49 0.77 -7.38
N ASP A 88 3.72 1.09 -7.01
CA ASP A 88 3.99 1.86 -5.80
C ASP A 88 3.78 3.34 -6.10
N THR A 89 2.82 3.99 -5.44
CA THR A 89 2.40 5.37 -5.80
C THR A 89 3.03 6.40 -4.86
N PRO A 90 3.35 7.63 -5.29
CA PRO A 90 3.85 8.66 -4.37
C PRO A 90 2.85 8.96 -3.23
N GLY A 91 3.36 9.11 -2.01
CA GLY A 91 2.51 9.40 -0.83
C GLY A 91 2.42 10.88 -0.47
N HIS A 92 3.22 11.72 -1.13
CA HIS A 92 3.26 13.17 -0.92
C HIS A 92 2.28 13.87 -1.85
N VAL A 93 1.56 14.86 -1.31
CA VAL A 93 0.61 15.71 -2.05
C VAL A 93 1.24 16.51 -3.20
N ASP A 94 2.57 16.65 -3.22
CA ASP A 94 3.28 17.40 -4.25
C ASP A 94 3.41 16.58 -5.54
N PHE A 95 3.14 15.27 -5.47
CA PHE A 95 3.19 14.34 -6.60
C PHE A 95 1.80 13.84 -7.01
N THR A 96 0.76 14.66 -6.79
CA THR A 96 -0.64 14.34 -7.10
C THR A 96 -0.86 13.93 -8.56
N VAL A 97 -0.17 14.53 -9.53
CA VAL A 97 -0.27 14.14 -10.95
C VAL A 97 0.12 12.69 -11.17
N GLU A 98 1.16 12.23 -10.49
CA GLU A 98 1.68 10.88 -10.60
C GLU A 98 0.74 9.87 -9.92
N VAL A 99 0.16 10.24 -8.77
CA VAL A 99 -0.89 9.46 -8.11
C VAL A 99 -2.11 9.29 -9.03
N GLU A 100 -2.58 10.37 -9.66
CA GLU A 100 -3.75 10.29 -10.56
C GLU A 100 -3.49 9.43 -11.81
N ARG A 101 -2.28 9.51 -12.38
CA ARG A 101 -1.89 8.66 -13.52
C ARG A 101 -1.90 7.19 -13.14
N SER A 102 -1.35 6.87 -11.97
CA SER A 102 -1.36 5.51 -11.45
C SER A 102 -2.78 5.02 -11.18
N LEU A 103 -3.65 5.83 -10.57
CA LEU A 103 -5.03 5.41 -10.27
C LEU A 103 -5.88 5.09 -11.52
N ARG A 104 -5.58 5.70 -12.67
CA ARG A 104 -6.30 5.43 -13.92
C ARG A 104 -6.02 4.06 -14.53
N VAL A 105 -4.88 3.45 -14.20
CA VAL A 105 -4.45 2.17 -14.80
C VAL A 105 -4.64 0.99 -13.86
N LEU A 106 -5.08 1.25 -12.63
CA LEU A 106 -5.24 0.24 -11.59
C LEU A 106 -6.66 -0.32 -11.56
N ASP A 107 -6.77 -1.64 -11.39
CA ASP A 107 -8.06 -2.31 -11.19
C ASP A 107 -8.49 -2.29 -9.71
N GLY A 108 -7.56 -1.99 -8.80
CA GLY A 108 -7.80 -1.85 -7.38
C GLY A 108 -6.61 -1.24 -6.64
N SER A 109 -6.77 -0.97 -5.35
CA SER A 109 -5.66 -0.48 -4.53
C SER A 109 -5.74 -0.91 -3.06
N VAL A 110 -4.58 -0.89 -2.41
CA VAL A 110 -4.42 -1.08 -0.97
C VAL A 110 -4.07 0.27 -0.38
N THR A 111 -4.95 0.81 0.46
CA THR A 111 -4.76 2.06 1.20
C THR A 111 -4.10 1.76 2.54
N VAL A 112 -2.84 2.14 2.67
CA VAL A 112 -2.06 1.97 3.90
C VAL A 112 -2.32 3.16 4.82
N MET A 113 -2.70 2.87 6.06
CA MET A 113 -2.93 3.86 7.13
C MET A 113 -1.99 3.59 8.29
N CYS A 114 -1.46 4.62 8.93
CA CYS A 114 -0.65 4.48 10.14
C CYS A 114 -1.57 4.28 11.35
N ALA A 115 -1.33 3.25 12.17
CA ALA A 115 -2.13 2.97 13.37
C ALA A 115 -2.13 4.10 14.41
N LYS A 116 -1.06 4.91 14.46
CA LYS A 116 -0.95 6.05 15.37
C LYS A 116 -1.57 7.33 14.81
N GLY A 117 -1.38 7.59 13.51
CA GLY A 117 -1.84 8.82 12.86
C GLY A 117 -3.29 8.75 12.34
N GLY A 118 -3.79 7.54 12.09
CA GLY A 118 -5.11 7.31 11.52
C GLY A 118 -5.30 7.99 10.16
N VAL A 119 -6.40 8.73 10.02
CA VAL A 119 -6.74 9.45 8.79
C VAL A 119 -6.22 10.89 8.83
N GLU A 120 -5.13 11.15 8.11
CA GLU A 120 -4.54 12.47 7.96
C GLU A 120 -5.13 13.27 6.77
N PRO A 121 -5.00 14.61 6.73
CA PRO A 121 -5.49 15.44 5.62
C PRO A 121 -5.01 14.99 4.23
N GLN A 122 -3.76 14.50 4.14
CA GLN A 122 -3.18 13.97 2.92
C GLN A 122 -3.85 12.64 2.52
N SER A 123 -4.24 11.81 3.51
CA SER A 123 -4.99 10.57 3.26
C SER A 123 -6.34 10.85 2.62
N GLU A 124 -7.04 11.90 3.06
CA GLU A 124 -8.31 12.31 2.46
C GLU A 124 -8.14 12.71 0.98
N THR A 125 -7.03 13.39 0.66
CA THR A 125 -6.74 13.81 -0.71
C THR A 125 -6.58 12.61 -1.64
N VAL A 126 -5.72 11.66 -1.25
CA VAL A 126 -5.49 10.43 -2.02
C VAL A 126 -6.77 9.58 -2.10
N TRP A 127 -7.55 9.56 -1.02
CA TRP A 127 -8.83 8.86 -0.99
C TRP A 127 -9.83 9.44 -2.00
N ARG A 128 -9.99 10.76 -2.05
CA ARG A 128 -10.86 11.45 -3.02
C ARG A 128 -10.41 11.22 -4.46
N GLN A 129 -9.10 11.18 -4.71
CA GLN A 129 -8.58 10.83 -6.04
C GLN A 129 -8.98 9.41 -6.44
N ALA A 130 -8.89 8.44 -5.53
CA ALA A 130 -9.31 7.07 -5.79
C ALA A 130 -10.84 6.94 -5.95
N ASP A 131 -11.64 7.75 -5.23
CA ASP A 131 -13.09 7.86 -5.44
C ASP A 131 -13.42 8.38 -6.84
N HIS A 132 -12.70 9.41 -7.31
CA HIS A 132 -12.91 10.00 -8.63
C HIS A 132 -12.76 8.98 -9.76
N TYR A 133 -11.74 8.11 -9.68
CA TYR A 133 -11.51 7.04 -10.64
C TYR A 133 -12.26 5.74 -10.32
N LYS A 134 -13.10 5.73 -9.27
CA LYS A 134 -13.90 4.57 -8.83
C LYS A 134 -13.06 3.31 -8.58
N VAL A 135 -11.85 3.48 -8.06
CA VAL A 135 -10.92 2.37 -7.79
C VAL A 135 -11.42 1.57 -6.58
N PRO A 136 -11.67 0.25 -6.70
CA PRO A 136 -11.97 -0.61 -5.57
C PRO A 136 -10.79 -0.67 -4.59
N ARG A 137 -11.07 -0.63 -3.28
CA ARG A 137 -10.05 -0.43 -2.26
C ARG A 137 -10.18 -1.39 -1.09
N MET A 138 -9.03 -1.79 -0.53
CA MET A 138 -8.89 -2.37 0.81
C MET A 138 -8.04 -1.44 1.67
N ILE A 139 -8.31 -1.38 2.97
CA ILE A 139 -7.51 -0.60 3.92
C ILE A 139 -6.61 -1.56 4.69
N TYR A 140 -5.33 -1.21 4.81
CA TYR A 140 -4.34 -1.89 5.63
C TYR A 140 -3.84 -0.93 6.72
N VAL A 141 -4.23 -1.20 7.96
CA VAL A 141 -3.73 -0.45 9.13
C VAL A 141 -2.36 -1.01 9.49
N ASN A 142 -1.33 -0.23 9.22
CA ASN A 142 0.07 -0.57 9.38
C ASN A 142 0.67 0.07 10.64
N LYS A 143 1.90 -0.33 11.01
CA LYS A 143 2.60 0.15 12.21
C LYS A 143 1.81 -0.13 13.50
N MET A 144 1.20 -1.32 13.60
CA MET A 144 0.48 -1.76 14.81
C MET A 144 1.43 -2.10 15.98
N ASP A 145 2.73 -2.13 15.72
CA ASP A 145 3.82 -2.44 16.64
C ASP A 145 4.37 -1.22 17.39
N ILE A 146 3.90 0.00 17.10
CA ILE A 146 4.42 1.22 17.74
C ILE A 146 3.56 1.68 18.90
N MET A 147 4.19 2.35 19.87
CA MET A 147 3.51 3.06 20.95
C MET A 147 2.47 4.05 20.42
N GLY A 148 1.25 3.93 20.95
CA GLY A 148 0.09 4.72 20.53
C GLY A 148 -0.62 4.18 19.28
N ALA A 149 -0.33 2.96 18.82
CA ALA A 149 -1.11 2.29 17.80
C ALA A 149 -2.52 1.94 18.31
N ASP A 150 -3.55 2.46 17.65
CA ASP A 150 -4.95 2.18 18.00
C ASP A 150 -5.78 1.87 16.74
N PHE A 151 -6.04 0.59 16.53
CA PHE A 151 -6.82 0.11 15.39
C PHE A 151 -8.26 0.65 15.38
N TYR A 152 -8.91 0.73 16.54
CA TYR A 152 -10.32 1.16 16.63
C TYR A 152 -10.42 2.66 16.39
N HIS A 153 -9.45 3.44 16.89
CA HIS A 153 -9.36 4.85 16.57
C HIS A 153 -9.23 5.10 15.06
N VAL A 154 -8.37 4.33 14.36
CA VAL A 154 -8.28 4.42 12.89
C VAL A 154 -9.61 4.08 12.22
N LEU A 155 -10.32 3.04 12.69
CA LEU A 155 -11.63 2.66 12.16
C LEU A 155 -12.66 3.79 12.32
N ASP A 156 -12.74 4.40 13.51
CA ASP A 156 -13.63 5.52 13.79
C ASP A 156 -13.30 6.72 12.88
N MET A 157 -12.02 7.06 12.74
CA MET A 157 -11.57 8.13 11.84
C MET A 157 -11.92 7.84 10.37
N ILE A 158 -11.88 6.59 9.93
CA ILE A 158 -12.28 6.21 8.57
C ILE A 158 -13.77 6.49 8.37
N HIS A 159 -14.62 6.08 9.31
CA HIS A 159 -16.06 6.37 9.25
C HIS A 159 -16.34 7.88 9.31
N ASP A 160 -15.62 8.61 10.16
CA ASP A 160 -15.88 10.03 10.39
C ASP A 160 -15.32 10.95 9.31
N ARG A 161 -14.10 10.71 8.84
CA ARG A 161 -13.41 11.60 7.88
C ARG A 161 -13.57 11.16 6.44
N LEU A 162 -13.43 9.86 6.16
CA LEU A 162 -13.56 9.33 4.80
C LEU A 162 -15.00 9.03 4.41
N LYS A 163 -15.92 8.98 5.40
CA LYS A 163 -17.34 8.67 5.20
C LYS A 163 -17.58 7.37 4.42
N CYS A 164 -16.67 6.41 4.56
CA CYS A 164 -16.76 5.14 3.87
C CYS A 164 -17.27 4.02 4.80
N ASN A 165 -17.96 3.03 4.22
CA ASN A 165 -18.46 1.88 4.97
C ASN A 165 -17.34 0.85 5.18
N ALA A 166 -16.41 1.16 6.09
CA ALA A 166 -15.30 0.27 6.42
C ALA A 166 -15.78 -0.91 7.26
N VAL A 167 -15.48 -2.13 6.78
CA VAL A 167 -15.83 -3.40 7.45
C VAL A 167 -14.54 -4.08 7.91
N PRO A 168 -14.28 -4.18 9.23
CA PRO A 168 -13.11 -4.86 9.73
C PRO A 168 -13.22 -6.38 9.48
N ILE A 169 -12.25 -6.95 8.77
CA ILE A 169 -12.14 -8.39 8.50
C ILE A 169 -11.08 -9.10 9.36
N GLN A 170 -10.31 -8.32 10.13
CA GLN A 170 -9.28 -8.77 11.06
C GLN A 170 -9.36 -7.93 12.34
N LEU A 171 -9.00 -8.55 13.46
CA LEU A 171 -8.84 -7.89 14.75
C LEU A 171 -7.39 -8.05 15.23
N PRO A 172 -6.76 -6.98 15.75
CA PRO A 172 -5.41 -7.08 16.30
C PRO A 172 -5.41 -7.90 17.59
N ILE A 173 -4.30 -8.62 17.82
CA ILE A 173 -4.07 -9.35 19.08
C ILE A 173 -3.01 -8.56 19.85
N GLY A 174 -3.47 -7.79 20.85
CA GLY A 174 -2.63 -6.88 21.63
C GLY A 174 -2.36 -5.55 20.92
N SER A 175 -1.76 -4.63 21.66
CA SER A 175 -1.22 -3.34 21.21
C SER A 175 0.01 -3.03 22.05
N GLU A 176 0.97 -2.26 21.53
CA GLU A 176 1.99 -1.67 22.39
C GLU A 176 1.31 -0.74 23.41
N SER A 177 1.82 -0.74 24.64
CA SER A 177 1.29 0.03 25.77
C SER A 177 1.05 1.50 25.37
N THR A 178 -0.13 2.03 25.73
CA THR A 178 -0.53 3.43 25.51
C THR A 178 0.31 4.41 26.33
#